data_AF-A0A8F9TTM9-F1
#
_entry.id   AF-A0A8F9TTM9-F1
#
_cell.length_a   1.000
_cell.length_b   1.000
_cell.length_c   1.000
_cell.angle_alpha   90.00
_cell.angle_beta   90.00
_cell.angle_gamma   90.00
#
_symmetry.space_group_name_H-M   'P 1'
#
loop_
_entity.id
_entity.type
_entity.pdbx_description
1 polymer ?
#
loop_
_entity_poly.entity_id
_entity_poly.type
_entity_poly.pdbx_seq_one_letter_code
_entity_poly.pdbx_strand_id
1 'polypeptide(L)' 'MNLLLLIIILLLLFGGGGFYFGGPAIGGGALGLILLICLIIFLMGGFRRRG' A
#
# COMPACT_ATOMS: atom_id res chain seq x y z
N MET A 1 0.53 -18.76 6.41
CA MET A 1 0.55 -17.98 5.15
C MET A 1 1.89 -17.28 5.06
N ASN A 2 2.68 -17.53 4.00
CA ASN A 2 4.06 -17.05 3.91
C ASN A 2 4.10 -15.51 3.84
N LEU A 3 4.96 -14.87 4.63
CA LEU A 3 5.04 -13.41 4.73
C LEU A 3 5.34 -12.73 3.38
N LEU A 4 6.13 -13.42 2.55
CA LEU A 4 6.44 -13.02 1.18
C LEU A 4 5.19 -12.96 0.29
N LEU A 5 4.27 -13.93 0.44
CA LEU A 5 3.01 -14.00 -0.30
C LEU A 5 2.06 -12.86 0.10
N LEU A 6 2.01 -12.54 1.39
CA LEU A 6 1.22 -11.42 1.92
C LEU A 6 1.65 -10.11 1.28
N ILE A 7 2.95 -9.85 1.21
CA ILE A 7 3.50 -8.61 0.62
C ILE A 7 3.12 -8.48 -0.85
N ILE A 8 3.22 -9.55 -1.65
CA ILE A 8 2.87 -9.53 -3.08
C ILE A 8 1.38 -9.22 -3.28
N ILE A 9 0.51 -9.81 -2.45
CA ILE A 9 -0.93 -9.57 -2.51
C ILE A 9 -1.24 -8.10 -2.19
N LEU A 10 -0.66 -7.55 -1.12
CA LEU A 10 -0.83 -6.13 -0.79
C LEU A 10 -0.33 -5.22 -1.93
N LEU A 11 0.78 -5.57 -2.57
CA LEU A 11 1.35 -4.80 -3.68
C LEU A 11 0.45 -4.83 -4.93
N LEU A 12 -0.18 -5.97 -5.24
CA LEU A 12 -1.17 -6.08 -6.32
C LEU A 12 -2.49 -5.36 -5.98
N LEU A 13 -2.99 -5.52 -4.75
CA LEU A 13 -4.29 -5.02 -4.33
C LEU A 13 -4.31 -3.49 -4.21
N PHE A 14 -3.22 -2.92 -3.68
CA PHE A 14 -3.11 -1.48 -3.46
C PHE A 14 -2.30 -0.77 -4.55
N GLY A 15 -1.29 -1.41 -5.15
CA GLY A 15 -0.40 -0.75 -6.13
C GLY A 15 -0.97 -0.60 -7.53
N GLY A 16 -2.02 -1.35 -7.91
CA GLY A 16 -2.55 -1.39 -9.28
C GLY A 16 -1.55 -2.02 -10.27
N GLY A 17 -2.05 -2.70 -11.31
CA GLY A 17 -1.24 -3.56 -12.19
C GLY A 17 0.01 -2.94 -12.86
N GLY A 18 0.18 -1.61 -12.86
CA GLY A 18 1.39 -0.99 -13.42
C GLY A 18 2.52 -0.73 -12.42
N PHE A 19 2.38 -1.04 -11.13
CA PHE A 19 3.55 -1.09 -10.23
C PHE A 19 4.57 -2.14 -10.68
N TYR A 20 4.09 -3.22 -11.28
CA TYR A 20 4.89 -4.31 -11.84
C TYR A 20 5.40 -4.02 -13.28
N PHE A 21 4.66 -3.21 -14.05
CA PHE A 21 4.95 -2.95 -15.47
C PHE A 21 5.64 -1.61 -15.78
N GLY A 22 5.67 -0.65 -14.84
CA GLY A 22 6.27 0.66 -15.08
C GLY A 22 6.50 1.52 -13.83
N GLY A 23 6.39 0.93 -12.63
CA GLY A 23 6.52 1.63 -11.37
C GLY A 23 5.38 2.64 -11.09
N PRO A 24 5.51 3.43 -10.02
CA PRO A 24 4.46 4.32 -9.52
C PRO A 24 3.92 5.36 -10.53
N ALA A 25 4.69 5.67 -11.58
CA ALA A 25 4.39 6.69 -12.57
C ALA A 25 3.34 6.28 -13.63
N ILE A 26 3.22 4.98 -13.93
CA ILE A 26 2.36 4.49 -15.04
C ILE A 26 1.19 3.66 -14.51
N GLY A 27 1.35 3.01 -13.35
CA GLY A 27 0.32 2.12 -12.82
C GLY A 27 -0.26 2.56 -11.51
N GLY A 28 -1.25 3.46 -11.50
CA GLY A 28 -2.14 3.73 -10.35
C GLY A 28 -1.46 3.97 -8.98
N GLY A 29 -0.13 4.08 -8.95
CA GLY A 29 0.66 3.62 -7.83
C GLY A 29 0.87 4.69 -6.79
N ALA A 30 0.71 5.96 -7.17
CA ALA A 30 0.76 7.07 -6.23
C ALA A 30 -0.38 6.97 -5.19
N LEU A 31 -1.64 6.83 -5.63
CA LEU A 31 -2.77 6.69 -4.71
C LEU A 31 -2.71 5.39 -3.91
N GLY A 32 -2.30 4.30 -4.56
CA GLY A 32 -2.08 3.01 -3.93
C GLY A 32 -1.06 3.04 -2.79
N LEU A 33 0.12 3.60 -3.06
CA LEU A 33 1.17 3.81 -2.06
C LEU A 33 0.70 4.72 -0.94
N ILE A 34 0.01 5.82 -1.26
CA ILE A 34 -0.48 6.76 -0.26
C ILE A 34 -1.43 6.03 0.70
N LEU A 35 -2.37 5.24 0.19
CA LEU A 35 -3.30 4.46 1.02
C LEU A 35 -2.58 3.39 1.84
N LEU A 36 -1.59 2.70 1.27
CA LEU A 36 -0.77 1.72 1.99
C LEU A 36 -0.01 2.37 3.14
N ILE A 37 0.62 3.52 2.90
CA ILE A 37 1.36 4.29 3.91
C ILE A 37 0.40 4.77 5.01
N CYS A 38 -0.76 5.33 4.65
CA CYS A 38 -1.79 5.72 5.61
C CYS A 38 -2.25 4.53 6.47
N LEU A 39 -2.44 3.36 5.86
CA LEU A 39 -2.83 2.15 6.59
C LEU A 39 -1.75 1.70 7.58
N ILE A 40 -0.48 1.72 7.18
CA ILE A 40 0.66 1.40 8.06
C ILE A 40 0.69 2.37 9.25
N ILE A 41 0.56 3.68 8.99
CA ILE A 41 0.53 4.72 10.03
C ILE A 41 -0.66 4.49 10.97
N PHE A 42 -1.84 4.17 10.44
CA PHE A 42 -3.03 3.85 11.23
C PHE A 42 -2.81 2.63 12.14
N LEU A 43 -2.25 1.55 11.60
CA LEU A 43 -1.96 0.32 12.36
C LEU A 43 -0.87 0.53 13.44
N MET A 44 0.10 1.42 13.20
CA MET A 44 1.07 1.84 14.22
C MET A 44 0.47 2.76 15.29
N GLY A 45 -0.84 3.02 15.25
CA GLY A 45 -1.55 3.87 16.21
C GLY A 45 -1.47 5.37 15.91
N GLY A 46 -1.11 5.73 14.68
CA GLY A 46 -1.33 7.06 14.11
C GLY A 46 -2.80 7.33 13.84
N PHE A 47 -3.15 8.60 13.58
CA PHE A 47 -4.54 9.10 13.41
C PHE A 47 -5.48 9.02 14.64
N ARG A 48 -4.99 8.61 15.82
CA ARG A 48 -5.77 8.77 17.06
C ARG A 48 -6.00 10.25 17.35
N ARG A 49 -7.24 10.74 17.18
CA ARG A 49 -7.65 12.04 17.73
C ARG A 49 -7.53 11.95 19.25
N ARG A 50 -6.63 12.74 19.84
CA ARG A 50 -6.69 13.04 21.28
C ARG A 50 -7.87 13.99 21.46
N GLY A 51 -9.01 13.42 21.82
CA GLY A 51 -10.12 14.15 22.44
C GLY A 51 -9.92 14.20 23.94
#